data_AF-A0A538P2Z6-F1
#
_entry.id   AF-A0A538P2Z6-F1
#
_cell.length_a   1.000
_cell.length_b   1.000
_cell.length_c   1.000
_cell.angle_alpha   90.00
_cell.angle_beta   90.00
_cell.angle_gamma   90.00
#
_symmetry.space_group_name_H-M   'P 1'
#
loop_
_entity.id
_entity.type
_entity.pdbx_description
1 polymer ?
#
loop_
_entity_poly.entity_id
_entity_poly.type
_entity_poly.pdbx_seq_one_letter_code
_entity_poly.pdbx_strand_id
1 'polypeptide(L)'
;MVLGAPFAGFLSIELAVAMAILAATLIPMSYAFLHERQLSRACYYRAVAMEIVDGEIELLRAGEWRAFAEGSNSYSTRAESARNLPPGRFVLTREGKRLRLEWLPEKRKKGGRVSREVTLP
;
A
#
# COMPACT_ATOMS: atom_id res chain seq x y z
N MET A 1 -19.47 -53.91 -32.29
CA MET A 1 -18.01 -53.75 -32.42
C MET A 1 -17.73 -52.30 -32.81
N VAL A 2 -17.16 -51.54 -31.86
CA VAL A 2 -16.47 -50.24 -31.98
C VAL A 2 -17.18 -49.11 -32.76
N LEU A 3 -18.16 -48.47 -32.11
CA LEU A 3 -18.53 -47.07 -32.38
C LEU A 3 -18.30 -46.26 -31.09
N GLY A 4 -17.04 -46.16 -30.65
CA GLY A 4 -16.68 -45.49 -29.38
C GLY A 4 -15.49 -44.52 -29.47
N ALA A 5 -14.58 -44.73 -30.42
CA ALA A 5 -13.35 -43.94 -30.54
C ALA A 5 -13.51 -42.54 -31.17
N PRO A 6 -14.27 -42.32 -32.26
CA PRO A 6 -14.30 -41.00 -32.92
C PRO A 6 -15.12 -39.95 -32.15
N PHE A 7 -16.19 -40.37 -31.46
CA PHE A 7 -16.98 -39.48 -30.59
C PHE A 7 -16.17 -39.03 -29.37
N ALA A 8 -15.39 -39.94 -28.76
CA ALA A 8 -14.53 -39.60 -27.63
C ALA A 8 -13.44 -38.59 -28.02
N GLY A 9 -12.86 -38.73 -29.22
CA GLY A 9 -11.90 -37.76 -29.75
C GLY A 9 -12.51 -36.38 -29.99
N PHE A 10 -13.70 -36.33 -30.62
CA PHE A 10 -14.43 -35.08 -30.84
C PHE A 10 -14.79 -34.37 -29.53
N LEU A 11 -15.33 -35.11 -28.55
CA LEU A 11 -15.67 -34.57 -27.23
C LEU A 11 -14.44 -34.07 -26.45
N SER A 12 -13.30 -34.76 -26.63
CA SER A 12 -12.02 -34.35 -26.04
C SER A 12 -11.52 -33.04 -26.64
N ILE A 13 -11.68 -32.83 -27.95
CA ILE A 13 -11.32 -31.58 -28.63
C ILE A 13 -12.23 -30.44 -28.16
N GLU A 14 -13.55 -30.66 -28.14
CA GLU A 14 -14.48 -29.63 -27.66
C GLU A 14 -14.21 -29.24 -26.20
N LEU A 15 -13.96 -30.23 -25.32
CA LEU A 15 -13.57 -29.97 -23.94
C LEU A 15 -12.25 -29.18 -23.88
N ALA A 16 -11.23 -29.56 -24.66
CA ALA A 16 -9.96 -28.86 -24.69
C ALA A 16 -10.11 -27.41 -25.17
N VAL A 17 -10.92 -27.16 -26.19
CA VAL A 17 -11.22 -25.81 -26.70
C VAL A 17 -11.98 -25.01 -25.65
N ALA A 18 -13.01 -25.57 -25.02
CA ALA A 18 -13.77 -24.91 -23.95
C ALA A 18 -12.86 -24.53 -22.77
N MET A 19 -11.98 -25.45 -22.35
CA MET A 19 -10.99 -25.19 -21.30
C MET A 19 -9.98 -24.12 -21.71
N ALA A 20 -9.55 -24.09 -22.98
CA ALA A 20 -8.63 -23.07 -23.48
C ALA A 20 -9.28 -21.68 -23.47
N ILE A 21 -10.54 -21.56 -23.90
CA ILE A 21 -11.30 -20.31 -23.83
C ILE A 21 -11.48 -19.87 -22.38
N LEU A 22 -11.84 -20.80 -21.49
CA LEU A 22 -11.99 -20.52 -20.07
C LEU A 22 -10.67 -20.07 -19.43
N ALA A 23 -9.56 -20.74 -19.73
CA ALA A 23 -8.25 -20.32 -19.24
C ALA A 23 -7.83 -18.95 -19.80
N ALA A 24 -8.07 -18.70 -21.09
CA ALA A 24 -7.74 -17.43 -21.75
C ALA A 24 -8.51 -16.24 -21.15
N THR A 25 -9.69 -16.47 -20.55
CA THR A 25 -10.46 -15.42 -19.88
C THR A 25 -10.14 -15.30 -18.40
N LEU A 26 -10.09 -16.41 -17.66
CA LEU A 26 -9.92 -16.40 -16.21
C LEU A 26 -8.52 -16.02 -15.76
N ILE A 27 -7.47 -16.39 -16.50
CA ILE A 27 -6.09 -16.06 -16.13
C ILE A 27 -5.86 -14.53 -16.11
N PRO A 28 -6.11 -13.78 -17.20
CA PRO A 28 -5.89 -12.33 -17.19
C PRO A 28 -6.83 -11.62 -16.20
N MET A 29 -8.07 -12.08 -16.06
CA MET A 29 -9.01 -11.52 -15.09
C MET A 29 -8.50 -11.70 -13.65
N SER A 30 -8.05 -12.90 -13.28
CA SER A 30 -7.50 -13.19 -11.96
C SER A 30 -6.25 -12.33 -11.68
N TYR A 31 -5.38 -12.18 -12.69
CA TYR A 31 -4.20 -11.32 -12.59
C TYR A 31 -4.57 -9.85 -12.34
N ALA A 32 -5.56 -9.32 -13.09
CA ALA A 32 -6.04 -7.95 -12.91
C ALA A 32 -6.57 -7.72 -11.49
N PHE A 33 -7.39 -8.63 -10.96
CA PHE A 33 -7.90 -8.54 -9.58
C PHE A 33 -6.81 -8.56 -8.53
N LEU A 34 -5.79 -9.42 -8.68
CA LEU A 34 -4.65 -9.47 -7.76
C LEU A 34 -3.87 -8.14 -7.77
N HIS A 35 -3.69 -7.56 -8.96
CA HIS A 35 -3.03 -6.28 -9.12
C HIS A 35 -3.82 -5.13 -8.48
N GLU A 36 -5.11 -5.02 -8.76
CA GLU A 36 -6.00 -4.01 -8.17
C GLU A 36 -6.08 -4.13 -6.64
N ARG A 37 -6.16 -5.36 -6.12
CA ARG A 37 -6.13 -5.59 -4.67
C ARG A 37 -4.83 -5.09 -4.05
N GLN A 38 -3.70 -5.31 -4.72
CA GLN A 38 -2.41 -4.81 -4.25
C GLN A 38 -2.36 -3.27 -4.26
N LEU A 39 -2.85 -2.64 -5.33
CA LEU A 39 -2.93 -1.18 -5.44
C LEU A 39 -3.85 -0.58 -4.38
N SER A 40 -5.05 -1.15 -4.21
CA SER A 40 -6.01 -0.72 -3.20
C SER A 40 -5.41 -0.78 -1.78
N ARG A 41 -4.69 -1.86 -1.44
CA ARG A 41 -3.96 -1.93 -0.16
C ARG A 41 -2.87 -0.87 -0.03
N ALA A 42 -2.14 -0.59 -1.10
CA ALA A 42 -1.12 0.46 -1.08
C ALA A 42 -1.77 1.85 -0.88
N CYS A 43 -2.88 2.13 -1.55
CA CYS A 43 -3.66 3.37 -1.37
C CYS A 43 -4.18 3.49 0.06
N TYR A 44 -4.72 2.41 0.63
CA TYR A 44 -5.16 2.38 2.02
C TYR A 44 -4.02 2.72 2.99
N TYR A 45 -2.87 2.04 2.88
CA TYR A 45 -1.71 2.35 3.75
C TYR A 45 -1.21 3.77 3.58
N ARG A 46 -1.22 4.29 2.35
CA ARG A 46 -0.84 5.68 2.07
C ARG A 46 -1.83 6.66 2.71
N ALA A 47 -3.12 6.40 2.63
CA ALA A 47 -4.16 7.24 3.23
C ALA A 47 -4.03 7.28 4.75
N VAL A 48 -3.87 6.13 5.41
CA VAL A 48 -3.63 6.07 6.86
C VAL A 48 -2.35 6.82 7.25
N ALA A 49 -1.27 6.66 6.49
CA ALA A 49 -0.03 7.40 6.76
C ALA A 49 -0.20 8.92 6.57
N MET A 50 -1.00 9.36 5.59
CA MET A 50 -1.32 10.77 5.38
C MET A 50 -2.16 11.33 6.53
N GLU A 51 -3.20 10.63 6.95
CA GLU A 51 -4.01 11.00 8.12
C GLU A 51 -3.14 11.20 9.36
N ILE A 52 -2.27 10.24 9.67
CA ILE A 52 -1.40 10.30 10.84
C ILE A 52 -0.41 11.45 10.73
N VAL A 53 0.30 11.57 9.61
CA VAL A 53 1.28 12.66 9.43
C VAL A 53 0.60 14.02 9.52
N ASP A 54 -0.57 14.18 8.89
CA ASP A 54 -1.31 15.45 8.91
C ASP A 54 -1.77 15.79 10.34
N GLY A 55 -2.35 14.84 11.09
CA GLY A 55 -2.77 15.08 12.47
C GLY A 55 -1.61 15.34 13.45
N GLU A 56 -0.50 14.61 13.32
CA GLU A 56 0.68 14.82 14.17
C GLU A 56 1.38 16.16 13.86
N ILE A 57 1.32 16.62 12.60
CA ILE A 57 1.79 17.96 12.23
C ILE A 57 0.98 19.06 12.94
N GLU A 58 -0.33 18.90 13.14
CA GLU A 58 -1.15 19.86 13.88
C GLU A 58 -0.72 19.98 15.34
N LEU A 59 -0.45 18.83 15.99
CA LEU A 59 0.09 18.80 17.35
C LEU A 59 1.47 19.45 17.43
N LEU A 60 2.34 19.14 16.47
CA LEU A 60 3.66 19.76 16.37
C LEU A 60 3.52 21.27 16.24
N ARG A 61 2.66 21.78 15.36
CA ARG A 61 2.42 23.23 15.20
C ARG A 61 1.85 23.91 16.45
N ALA A 62 1.08 23.19 17.27
CA ALA A 62 0.57 23.69 18.54
C ALA A 62 1.67 23.89 19.61
N GLY A 63 2.89 23.42 19.36
CA GLY A 63 4.06 23.70 20.20
C GLY A 63 4.86 22.48 20.60
N GLU A 64 4.38 21.26 20.31
CA GLU A 64 5.10 20.02 20.65
C GLU A 64 6.45 19.91 19.96
N TRP A 65 6.67 20.65 18.87
CA TRP A 65 7.98 20.74 18.21
C TRP A 65 9.13 21.16 19.14
N ARG A 66 8.83 21.89 20.22
CA ARG A 66 9.85 22.36 21.18
C ARG A 66 10.51 21.21 21.95
N ALA A 67 9.85 20.05 22.03
CA ALA A 67 10.41 18.86 22.67
C ALA A 67 11.48 18.17 21.82
N PHE A 68 11.63 18.55 20.55
CA PHE A 68 12.56 17.93 19.61
C PHE A 68 13.75 18.83 19.32
N ALA A 69 14.95 18.24 19.43
CA ALA A 69 16.19 18.88 19.05
C ALA A 69 16.26 19.08 17.52
N GLU A 70 17.16 19.98 17.12
CA GLU A 70 17.53 20.18 15.72
C GLU A 70 18.02 18.88 15.06
N GLY A 71 17.74 18.68 13.78
CA GLY A 71 18.13 17.50 13.02
C GLY A 71 17.04 16.42 12.96
N SER A 72 17.44 15.20 12.62
CA SER A 72 16.54 14.08 12.36
C SER A 72 16.37 13.19 13.59
N ASN A 73 15.14 13.06 14.07
CA ASN A 73 14.77 12.29 15.26
C ASN A 73 13.75 11.20 14.90
N SER A 74 13.81 10.07 15.59
CA SER A 74 12.74 9.08 15.53
C SER A 74 11.48 9.65 16.18
N TYR A 75 10.34 9.46 15.55
CA TYR A 75 9.06 9.99 16.03
C TYR A 75 8.11 8.86 16.41
N SER A 76 7.52 8.94 17.60
CA SER A 76 6.48 8.01 18.04
C SER A 76 5.12 8.70 17.92
N THR A 77 4.29 8.22 17.01
CA THR A 77 2.91 8.70 16.87
C THR A 77 2.02 8.21 18.02
N ARG A 78 1.01 9.00 18.36
CA ARG A 78 -0.05 8.65 19.33
C ARG A 78 -1.29 8.08 18.63
N ALA A 79 -1.34 8.12 17.31
CA ALA A 79 -2.49 7.68 16.54
C ALA A 79 -2.68 6.17 16.59
N GLU A 80 -3.83 5.72 17.09
CA GLU A 80 -4.20 4.30 17.12
C GLU A 80 -4.25 3.66 15.73
N SER A 81 -4.53 4.45 14.69
CA SER A 81 -4.52 4.01 13.29
C SER A 81 -3.15 3.57 12.80
N ALA A 82 -2.06 3.89 13.52
CA ALA A 82 -0.72 3.37 13.24
C ALA A 82 -0.64 1.84 13.26
N ARG A 83 -1.53 1.16 14.02
CA ARG A 83 -1.64 -0.31 14.03
C ARG A 83 -2.04 -0.90 12.68
N ASN A 84 -2.65 -0.09 11.81
CA ASN A 84 -3.05 -0.50 10.46
C ASN A 84 -1.95 -0.31 9.42
N LEU A 85 -0.84 0.36 9.78
CA LEU A 85 0.29 0.54 8.89
C LEU A 85 1.14 -0.73 8.81
N PRO A 86 1.81 -0.96 7.67
CA PRO A 86 2.85 -1.98 7.59
C PRO A 86 4.07 -1.58 8.42
N PRO A 87 5.02 -2.51 8.66
CA PRO A 87 6.30 -2.18 9.28
C PRO A 87 7.00 -1.01 8.58
N GLY A 88 7.46 -0.06 9.40
CA GLY A 88 8.01 1.22 9.00
C GLY A 88 8.26 2.08 10.23
N ARG A 89 8.69 3.33 10.00
CA ARG A 89 8.97 4.29 11.08
C ARG A 89 8.57 5.70 10.70
N PHE A 90 8.25 6.49 11.72
CA PHE A 90 8.11 7.93 11.55
C PHE A 90 9.43 8.63 11.90
N VAL A 91 9.78 9.64 11.10
CA VAL A 91 10.98 10.45 11.30
C VAL A 91 10.58 11.91 11.26
N LEU A 92 10.96 12.65 12.30
CA LEU A 92 10.79 14.10 12.38
C LEU A 92 12.14 14.76 12.14
N THR A 93 12.22 15.59 11.11
CA THR A 93 13.40 16.42 10.84
C THR A 93 13.08 17.87 11.15
N ARG A 94 13.92 18.51 11.96
CA ARG A 94 13.84 19.93 12.29
C ARG A 94 15.04 20.67 11.73
N GLU A 95 14.76 21.68 10.93
CA GLU A 95 15.73 22.58 10.28
C GLU A 95 15.33 24.04 10.55
N GLY A 96 15.74 24.56 11.70
CA GLY A 96 15.44 25.89 12.22
C GLY A 96 13.95 26.03 12.49
N LYS A 97 13.27 26.77 11.60
CA LYS A 97 11.81 26.94 11.61
C LYS A 97 11.08 25.95 10.73
N ARG A 98 11.78 25.08 9.98
CA ARG A 98 11.14 24.06 9.14
C ARG A 98 11.05 22.76 9.90
N LEU A 99 9.87 22.16 9.89
CA LEU A 99 9.64 20.81 10.39
C LEU A 99 9.16 19.95 9.26
N ARG A 100 9.77 18.77 9.12
CA ARG A 100 9.33 17.74 8.19
C ARG A 100 9.02 16.46 8.95
N LEU A 101 7.77 16.04 8.96
CA LEU A 101 7.36 14.75 9.52
C LEU A 101 7.13 13.76 8.38
N GLU A 102 7.68 12.55 8.53
CA GLU A 102 7.71 11.57 7.46
C GLU A 102 7.38 10.18 7.94
N TRP A 103 6.56 9.49 7.17
CA TRP A 103 6.40 8.04 7.23
C TRP A 103 7.34 7.35 6.23
N LEU A 104 8.17 6.43 6.73
CA LEU A 104 9.09 5.62 5.95
C LEU A 104 8.71 4.13 6.07
N PRO A 105 8.01 3.55 5.08
CA PRO A 105 7.75 2.11 5.09
C PRO A 105 9.02 1.34 4.80
N GLU A 106 9.21 0.18 5.43
CA GLU A 106 10.36 -0.70 5.17
C GLU A 106 10.38 -1.23 3.72
N LYS A 107 9.19 -1.47 3.16
CA LYS A 107 9.01 -1.97 1.79
C LYS A 107 8.27 -0.95 0.95
N ARG A 108 8.89 -0.47 -0.13
CA ARG A 108 8.35 0.56 -1.04
C ARG A 108 6.99 0.20 -1.66
N LYS A 109 6.68 -1.10 -1.84
CA LYS A 109 5.40 -1.56 -2.42
C LYS A 109 4.17 -1.40 -1.50
N LYS A 110 4.34 -0.90 -0.27
CA LYS A 110 3.25 -0.74 0.70
C LYS A 110 2.93 0.74 0.99
N GLY A 111 2.32 1.44 0.03
CA GLY A 111 1.84 2.83 0.17
C GLY A 111 2.89 3.94 0.03
N GLY A 112 4.18 3.58 0.08
CA GLY A 112 5.29 4.50 -0.17
C GLY A 112 5.51 5.52 0.96
N ARG A 113 6.52 6.38 0.76
CA ARG A 113 6.83 7.47 1.71
C ARG A 113 5.72 8.51 1.67
N VAL A 114 5.36 9.00 2.86
CA VAL A 114 4.51 10.17 3.06
C VAL A 114 5.34 11.18 3.83
N SER A 115 5.29 12.44 3.40
CA SER A 115 6.10 13.52 3.96
C SER A 115 5.27 14.78 3.98
N ARG A 116 5.30 15.49 5.10
CA ARG A 116 4.74 16.83 5.23
C ARG A 116 5.78 17.74 5.83
N GLU A 117 5.87 18.92 5.25
CA GLU A 117 6.72 19.99 5.72
C GLU A 117 5.87 21.19 6.13
N VAL A 118 6.17 21.77 7.28
CA VAL A 118 5.52 22.97 7.79
C VAL A 118 6.57 23.96 8.29
N THR A 119 6.26 25.24 8.13
CA THR A 119 7.05 26.31 8.75
C THR A 119 6.41 26.69 10.07
N LEU A 120 7.23 26.73 11.11
CA LEU A 120 6.88 27.18 12.45
C LEU A 120 6.70 28.70 12.48
N PRO A 121 5.79 29.21 13.33
CA PRO A 121 5.63 30.64 13.55
C PRO A 121 6.94 31.32 14.03
#